data_AF-A0A8T1SF42-F1
#
_entry.id   AF-A0A8T1SF42-F1
#
_cell.length_a   1.000
_cell.length_b   1.000
_cell.length_c   1.000
_cell.angle_alpha   90.00
_cell.angle_beta   90.00
_cell.angle_gamma   90.00
#
_symmetry.space_group_name_H-M   'P 1'
#
loop_
_entity.id
_entity.type
_entity.pdbx_description
1 polymer ?
#
loop_
_entity_poly.entity_id
_entity_poly.type
_entity_poly.pdbx_seq_one_letter_code
_entity_poly.pdbx_strand_id
1 'polypeptide(L)'
;MDDDQINKISPEAIGTAGKLDISSCSQSKKDRLYAKARDAFASQTGTSAYYPLIQPYLGGAPVKDLEHLAGSNIAMDIDTFTSLKPNELQNLSVQNVKNLLGVNLPDLKRAENHPSVTNWIQRHYQSELDSVLGIGLHGGMSEPVSVAIASSGTSAT
;
A
#
# COMPACT_ATOMS: atom_id res chain seq x y z
N MET A 1 14.24 -20.87 -5.96
CA MET A 1 15.21 -19.75 -6.01
C MET A 1 15.84 -19.62 -4.64
N ASP A 2 17.14 -19.87 -4.56
CA ASP A 2 17.92 -19.71 -3.33
C ASP A 2 18.37 -18.25 -3.14
N ASP A 3 18.66 -17.85 -1.91
CA ASP A 3 19.04 -16.47 -1.60
C ASP A 3 20.29 -16.03 -2.36
N ASP A 4 21.26 -16.92 -2.58
CA ASP A 4 22.46 -16.62 -3.36
C ASP A 4 22.19 -16.41 -4.84
N GLN A 5 21.15 -17.03 -5.39
CA GLN A 5 20.77 -16.86 -6.79
C GLN A 5 20.17 -15.47 -7.00
N ILE A 6 19.37 -14.95 -6.06
CA ILE A 6 18.79 -13.61 -6.16
C ILE A 6 19.87 -12.54 -6.15
N ASN A 7 20.94 -12.71 -5.36
CA ASN A 7 22.05 -11.74 -5.33
C ASN A 7 22.74 -11.62 -6.69
N LYS A 8 22.83 -12.73 -7.42
CA LYS A 8 23.47 -12.82 -8.73
C LYS A 8 22.61 -12.28 -9.88
N ILE A 9 21.33 -12.03 -9.66
CA ILE A 9 20.47 -11.40 -10.67
C ILE A 9 20.90 -9.94 -10.82
N SER A 10 21.35 -9.57 -12.02
CA SER A 10 21.63 -8.17 -12.32
C SER A 10 20.32 -7.40 -12.52
N PRO A 11 20.28 -6.09 -12.24
CA PRO A 11 19.11 -5.26 -12.53
C PRO A 11 18.65 -5.38 -14.00
N GLU A 12 19.57 -5.51 -14.94
CA GLU A 12 19.26 -5.67 -16.37
C GLU A 12 18.57 -7.00 -16.66
N ALA A 13 18.95 -8.07 -15.95
CA ALA A 13 18.27 -9.37 -16.03
C ALA A 13 16.82 -9.27 -15.51
N ILE A 14 16.55 -8.43 -14.50
CA ILE A 14 15.17 -8.15 -14.06
C ILE A 14 14.36 -7.46 -15.15
N GLY A 15 14.95 -6.48 -15.85
CA GLY A 15 14.28 -5.76 -16.93
C GLY A 15 13.97 -6.62 -18.17
N THR A 16 14.64 -7.76 -18.33
CA THR A 16 14.55 -8.61 -19.52
C THR A 16 13.91 -9.97 -19.27
N ALA A 17 13.77 -10.42 -18.01
CA ALA A 17 13.26 -11.74 -17.64
C ALA A 17 11.74 -11.94 -17.87
N GLY A 18 11.01 -10.91 -18.29
CA GLY A 18 9.54 -10.95 -18.37
C GLY A 18 8.88 -10.95 -16.98
N LYS A 19 7.59 -11.30 -16.92
CA LYS A 19 6.82 -11.31 -15.66
C LYS A 19 7.25 -12.50 -14.79
N LEU A 20 8.01 -12.22 -13.74
CA LEU A 20 8.37 -13.21 -12.73
C LEU A 20 7.24 -13.37 -11.72
N ASP A 21 6.72 -14.58 -11.54
CA ASP A 21 5.82 -14.88 -10.44
C ASP A 21 6.63 -15.08 -9.15
N ILE A 22 6.54 -14.11 -8.24
CA ILE A 22 7.24 -14.11 -6.96
C ILE A 22 6.28 -14.35 -5.79
N SER A 23 5.03 -14.75 -6.05
CA SER A 23 3.98 -14.91 -5.03
C SER A 23 4.41 -15.84 -3.89
N SER A 24 5.08 -16.95 -4.24
CA SER A 24 5.58 -17.99 -3.32
C SER A 24 6.94 -17.67 -2.67
N CYS A 25 7.56 -16.53 -3.00
CA CYS A 25 8.83 -16.14 -2.40
C CYS A 25 8.65 -15.71 -0.93
N SER A 26 9.66 -15.96 -0.09
CA SER A 26 9.73 -15.38 1.24
C SER A 26 9.80 -13.85 1.17
N GLN A 27 9.39 -13.16 2.24
CA GLN A 27 9.41 -11.70 2.27
C GLN A 27 10.82 -11.13 2.03
N SER A 28 11.85 -11.74 2.63
CA SER A 28 13.26 -11.36 2.41
C SER A 28 13.66 -11.37 0.94
N LYS A 29 13.14 -12.33 0.16
CA LYS A 29 13.40 -12.46 -1.28
C LYS A 29 12.64 -11.39 -2.06
N LYS A 30 11.38 -11.13 -1.72
CA LYS A 30 10.58 -10.05 -2.32
C LYS A 30 11.25 -8.70 -2.12
N ASP A 31 11.71 -8.39 -0.90
CA ASP A 31 12.39 -7.13 -0.56
C ASP A 31 13.65 -6.93 -1.43
N ARG A 32 14.45 -7.98 -1.62
CA ARG A 32 15.68 -7.93 -2.43
C ARG A 32 15.39 -7.81 -3.94
N LEU A 33 14.37 -8.52 -4.42
CA LEU A 33 13.93 -8.42 -5.82
C LEU A 33 13.36 -7.03 -6.11
N TYR A 34 12.59 -6.47 -5.19
CA TYR A 34 12.10 -5.09 -5.28
C TYR A 34 13.24 -4.08 -5.39
N ALA A 35 14.25 -4.16 -4.51
CA ALA A 35 15.39 -3.24 -4.55
C ALA A 35 16.11 -3.27 -5.90
N LYS A 36 16.38 -4.48 -6.42
CA LYS A 36 17.01 -4.64 -7.74
C LYS A 36 16.13 -4.15 -8.89
N ALA A 37 14.82 -4.37 -8.82
CA ALA A 37 13.87 -3.90 -9.83
C ALA A 37 13.77 -2.36 -9.83
N ARG A 38 13.73 -1.74 -8.65
CA ARG A 38 13.76 -0.29 -8.50
C ARG A 38 15.03 0.30 -9.14
N ASP A 39 16.18 -0.31 -8.89
CA ASP A 39 17.45 0.12 -9.49
C ASP A 39 17.44 -0.07 -11.02
N ALA A 40 16.91 -1.19 -11.52
CA ALA A 40 16.78 -1.49 -12.94
C ALA A 40 15.91 -0.47 -13.69
N PHE A 41 14.83 -0.03 -13.05
CA PHE A 41 13.81 0.84 -13.66
C PHE A 41 13.95 2.30 -13.22
N ALA A 42 15.04 2.67 -12.56
CA ALA A 42 15.25 4.02 -12.03
C ALA A 42 15.10 5.11 -13.12
N SER A 43 15.55 4.84 -14.35
CA SER A 43 15.42 5.76 -15.50
C SER A 43 13.98 6.00 -15.96
N GLN A 44 13.05 5.13 -15.58
CA GLN A 44 11.63 5.25 -15.90
C GLN A 44 10.85 6.00 -14.82
N THR A 45 11.45 6.27 -13.65
CA THR A 45 10.79 6.98 -12.54
C THR A 45 10.15 8.28 -13.02
N GLY A 46 8.87 8.48 -12.69
CA GLY A 46 8.12 9.67 -13.11
C GLY A 46 7.48 9.56 -14.50
N THR A 47 7.74 8.50 -15.26
CA THR A 47 7.04 8.21 -16.51
C THR A 47 5.90 7.20 -16.30
N SER A 48 4.97 7.13 -17.24
CA SER A 48 3.89 6.14 -17.23
C SER A 48 4.38 4.69 -17.39
N ALA A 49 5.63 4.48 -17.83
CA ALA A 49 6.21 3.15 -17.98
C ALA A 49 6.69 2.55 -16.65
N TYR A 50 6.92 3.37 -15.62
CA TYR A 50 7.50 2.89 -14.35
C TYR A 50 6.60 1.88 -13.64
N TYR A 51 5.32 2.20 -13.46
CA TYR A 51 4.40 1.36 -12.70
C TYR A 51 4.24 -0.05 -13.30
N PRO A 52 3.97 -0.22 -14.60
CA PRO A 52 3.91 -1.56 -15.21
C PRO A 52 5.18 -2.39 -15.04
N LEU A 53 6.36 -1.75 -15.03
CA LEU A 53 7.64 -2.44 -14.86
C LEU A 53 7.88 -2.89 -13.42
N ILE A 54 7.54 -2.03 -12.44
CA ILE A 54 7.79 -2.32 -11.03
C ILE A 54 6.68 -3.18 -10.38
N GLN A 55 5.46 -3.17 -10.94
CA GLN A 55 4.27 -3.84 -10.38
C GLN A 55 4.54 -5.27 -9.88
N PRO A 56 5.20 -6.18 -10.63
CA PRO A 56 5.41 -7.57 -10.19
C PRO A 56 6.24 -7.70 -8.92
N TYR A 57 6.98 -6.65 -8.55
CA TYR A 57 7.93 -6.64 -7.43
C TYR A 57 7.40 -5.89 -6.19
N LEU A 58 6.22 -5.26 -6.27
CA LEU A 58 5.70 -4.40 -5.20
C LEU A 58 5.41 -5.12 -3.87
N GLY A 59 5.34 -6.45 -3.88
CA GLY A 59 5.27 -7.26 -2.66
C GLY A 59 6.48 -7.08 -1.72
N GLY A 60 7.58 -6.48 -2.18
CA GLY A 60 8.75 -6.12 -1.38
C GLY A 60 8.98 -4.62 -1.18
N ALA A 61 8.05 -3.77 -1.63
CA ALA A 61 8.24 -2.31 -1.60
C ALA A 61 8.13 -1.73 -0.18
N PRO A 62 9.00 -0.79 0.21
CA PRO A 62 8.83 -0.01 1.44
C PRO A 62 7.71 1.02 1.28
N VAL A 63 7.08 1.43 2.40
CA VAL A 63 5.96 2.39 2.39
C VAL A 63 6.31 3.69 1.67
N LYS A 64 7.53 4.20 1.81
CA LYS A 64 7.98 5.44 1.15
C LYS A 64 7.90 5.36 -0.38
N ASP A 65 8.22 4.20 -0.95
CA ASP A 65 8.16 4.03 -2.41
C ASP A 65 6.71 3.83 -2.87
N LEU A 66 5.85 3.25 -2.02
CA LEU A 66 4.40 3.18 -2.26
C LEU A 66 3.74 4.57 -2.17
N GLU A 67 4.15 5.42 -1.24
CA GLU A 67 3.72 6.81 -1.15
C GLU A 67 4.09 7.60 -2.41
N HIS A 68 5.30 7.39 -2.93
CA HIS A 68 5.72 8.00 -4.20
C HIS A 68 4.84 7.52 -5.38
N LEU A 69 4.51 6.22 -5.42
CA LEU A 69 3.58 5.69 -6.41
C LEU A 69 2.16 6.26 -6.24
N ALA A 70 1.70 6.51 -5.01
CA ALA A 70 0.43 7.16 -4.73
C ALA A 70 0.39 8.63 -5.21
N GLY A 71 1.54 9.27 -5.40
CA GLY A 71 1.65 10.56 -6.08
C GLY A 71 1.59 10.47 -7.60
N SER A 72 1.62 9.26 -8.16
CA SER A 72 1.56 9.00 -9.60
C SER A 72 0.14 8.62 -10.02
N ASN A 73 -0.29 9.01 -11.22
CA ASN A 73 -1.60 8.64 -11.76
C ASN A 73 -1.61 7.15 -12.20
N ILE A 74 -1.81 6.26 -11.24
CA ILE A 74 -1.83 4.81 -11.45
C ILE A 74 -3.19 4.20 -11.09
N ALA A 75 -3.37 2.95 -11.48
CA ALA A 75 -4.56 2.15 -11.15
C ALA A 75 -4.10 0.77 -10.70
N MET A 76 -3.68 0.67 -9.44
CA MET A 76 -3.27 -0.60 -8.85
C MET A 76 -4.46 -1.54 -8.73
N ASP A 77 -4.31 -2.76 -9.25
CA ASP A 77 -5.33 -3.79 -9.08
C ASP A 77 -5.34 -4.36 -7.65
N ILE A 78 -6.47 -4.92 -7.25
CA ILE A 78 -6.67 -5.40 -5.87
C ILE A 78 -5.76 -6.58 -5.52
N ASP A 79 -5.37 -7.42 -6.49
CA ASP A 79 -4.47 -8.54 -6.27
C ASP A 79 -3.05 -8.03 -5.94
N THR A 80 -2.59 -7.02 -6.67
CA THR A 80 -1.33 -6.33 -6.38
C THR A 80 -1.39 -5.68 -5.00
N PHE A 81 -2.46 -4.93 -4.70
CA PHE A 81 -2.63 -4.25 -3.40
C PHE A 81 -2.59 -5.24 -2.23
N THR A 82 -3.34 -6.34 -2.32
CA THR A 82 -3.40 -7.35 -1.24
C THR A 82 -2.12 -8.18 -1.11
N SER A 83 -1.26 -8.18 -2.14
CA SER A 83 0.06 -8.83 -2.17
C SER A 83 1.22 -7.97 -1.68
N LEU A 84 0.98 -6.67 -1.38
CA LEU A 84 2.00 -5.76 -0.84
C LEU A 84 2.59 -6.30 0.48
N LYS A 85 3.79 -5.82 0.81
CA LYS A 85 4.46 -6.18 2.07
C LYS A 85 3.54 -5.87 3.25
N PRO A 86 3.13 -6.87 4.08
CA PRO A 86 2.05 -6.70 5.04
C PRO A 86 2.22 -5.48 5.96
N ASN A 87 3.39 -5.34 6.59
CA ASN A 87 3.65 -4.23 7.52
C ASN A 87 3.65 -2.85 6.83
N GLU A 88 4.09 -2.78 5.56
CA GLU A 88 4.15 -1.51 4.82
C GLU A 88 2.76 -1.10 4.34
N LEU A 89 1.92 -2.06 3.90
CA LEU A 89 0.53 -1.81 3.53
C LEU A 89 -0.23 -1.20 4.71
N GLN A 90 -0.06 -1.76 5.91
CA GLN A 90 -0.71 -1.26 7.13
C GLN A 90 -0.32 0.18 7.51
N ASN A 91 0.77 0.72 6.96
CA ASN A 91 1.23 2.09 7.21
C ASN A 91 0.72 3.10 6.18
N LEU A 92 0.00 2.66 5.14
CA LEU A 92 -0.58 3.57 4.14
C LEU A 92 -1.76 4.34 4.70
N SER A 93 -1.81 5.65 4.46
CA SER A 93 -2.98 6.48 4.77
C SER A 93 -4.18 6.16 3.86
N VAL A 94 -5.36 6.60 4.28
CA VAL A 94 -6.60 6.49 3.47
C VAL A 94 -6.44 7.16 2.11
N GLN A 95 -5.80 8.34 2.06
CA GLN A 95 -5.52 9.05 0.82
C GLN A 95 -4.54 8.29 -0.09
N ASN A 96 -3.50 7.65 0.47
CA ASN A 96 -2.55 6.87 -0.32
C ASN A 96 -3.24 5.68 -0.97
N VAL A 97 -4.08 4.95 -0.23
CA VAL A 97 -4.84 3.80 -0.78
C VAL A 97 -5.80 4.24 -1.88
N LYS A 98 -6.50 5.37 -1.69
CA LYS A 98 -7.35 5.97 -2.72
C LYS A 98 -6.58 6.22 -4.02
N ASN A 99 -5.40 6.83 -3.92
CA ASN A 99 -4.62 7.19 -5.10
C ASN A 99 -3.96 5.97 -5.76
N LEU A 100 -3.47 5.01 -4.96
CA LEU A 100 -2.86 3.79 -5.49
C LEU A 100 -3.86 2.98 -6.31
N LEU A 101 -5.08 2.78 -5.78
CA LEU A 101 -6.10 1.99 -6.47
C LEU A 101 -6.75 2.77 -7.63
N GLY A 102 -6.86 4.09 -7.51
CA GLY A 102 -7.42 4.94 -8.55
C GLY A 102 -8.82 4.47 -8.97
N VAL A 103 -8.98 4.15 -10.26
CA VAL A 103 -10.25 3.64 -10.82
C VAL A 103 -10.65 2.27 -10.26
N ASN A 104 -9.73 1.50 -9.69
CA ASN A 104 -9.98 0.19 -9.08
C ASN A 104 -10.41 0.30 -7.60
N LEU A 105 -10.57 1.51 -7.07
CA LEU A 105 -10.99 1.71 -5.67
C LEU A 105 -12.25 0.91 -5.27
N PRO A 106 -13.29 0.72 -6.10
CA PRO A 106 -14.45 -0.11 -5.75
C PRO A 106 -14.09 -1.57 -5.42
N ASP A 107 -12.96 -2.08 -5.92
CA ASP A 107 -12.51 -3.44 -5.65
C ASP A 107 -12.07 -3.61 -4.19
N LEU A 108 -11.63 -2.54 -3.53
CA LEU A 108 -11.29 -2.54 -2.10
C LEU A 108 -12.50 -2.93 -1.25
N LYS A 109 -13.69 -2.45 -1.60
CA LYS A 109 -14.94 -2.82 -0.92
C LYS A 109 -15.27 -4.29 -1.15
N ARG A 110 -15.07 -4.82 -2.36
CA ARG A 110 -15.31 -6.25 -2.64
C ARG A 110 -14.34 -7.14 -1.87
N ALA A 111 -13.14 -6.66 -1.60
CA ALA A 111 -12.10 -7.33 -0.83
C ALA A 111 -12.12 -6.99 0.67
N GLU A 112 -13.18 -6.39 1.22
CA GLU A 112 -13.21 -5.91 2.62
C GLU A 112 -12.94 -7.00 3.67
N ASN A 113 -13.28 -8.25 3.34
CA ASN A 113 -13.07 -9.43 4.19
C ASN A 113 -11.69 -10.07 4.01
N HIS A 114 -10.86 -9.56 3.09
CA HIS A 114 -9.49 -10.01 2.93
C HIS A 114 -8.65 -9.55 4.12
N PRO A 115 -7.86 -10.43 4.80
CA PRO A 115 -7.15 -10.08 6.03
C PRO A 115 -6.31 -8.80 5.95
N SER A 116 -5.58 -8.61 4.84
CA SER A 116 -4.79 -7.38 4.62
C SER A 116 -5.64 -6.11 4.60
N VAL A 117 -6.84 -6.18 3.99
CA VAL A 117 -7.77 -5.06 3.85
C VAL A 117 -8.46 -4.80 5.18
N THR A 118 -8.99 -5.84 5.83
CA THR A 118 -9.63 -5.73 7.15
C THR A 118 -8.70 -5.12 8.20
N ASN A 119 -7.45 -5.60 8.27
CA ASN A 119 -6.46 -5.06 9.21
C ASN A 119 -6.16 -3.58 8.92
N TRP A 120 -6.09 -3.20 7.64
CA TRP A 120 -5.84 -1.83 7.24
C TRP A 120 -7.01 -0.92 7.60
N ILE A 121 -8.25 -1.35 7.29
CA ILE A 121 -9.49 -0.64 7.67
C ILE A 121 -9.50 -0.36 9.18
N GLN A 122 -9.19 -1.37 10.00
CA GLN A 122 -9.20 -1.27 11.46
C GLN A 122 -8.14 -0.32 12.02
N ARG A 123 -7.20 0.19 11.22
CA ARG A 123 -6.18 1.17 11.63
C ARG A 123 -6.57 2.62 11.39
N HIS A 124 -7.66 2.84 10.64
CA HIS A 124 -8.14 4.18 10.28
C HIS A 124 -9.50 4.44 10.92
N TYR A 125 -9.78 5.71 11.16
CA TYR A 125 -11.07 6.11 11.71
C TYR A 125 -12.18 5.89 10.70
N GLN A 126 -13.36 5.45 11.18
CA GLN A 126 -14.51 5.25 10.32
C GLN A 126 -14.91 6.55 9.59
N SER A 127 -14.83 7.72 10.25
CA SER A 127 -15.15 9.00 9.60
C SER A 127 -14.17 9.36 8.46
N GLU A 128 -12.89 8.99 8.59
CA GLU A 128 -11.87 9.21 7.57
C GLU A 128 -12.13 8.31 6.36
N LEU A 129 -12.42 7.02 6.60
CA LEU A 129 -12.78 6.07 5.55
C LEU A 129 -14.02 6.55 4.78
N ASP A 130 -15.04 7.02 5.50
CA ASP A 130 -16.29 7.50 4.90
C ASP A 130 -16.10 8.80 4.11
N SER A 131 -15.32 9.75 4.63
CA SER A 131 -15.12 11.05 3.99
C SER A 131 -14.14 11.01 2.82
N VAL A 132 -13.07 10.23 2.91
CA VAL A 132 -12.02 10.17 1.88
C VAL A 132 -12.37 9.16 0.79
N LEU A 133 -12.82 7.96 1.15
CA LEU A 133 -13.12 6.90 0.19
C LEU A 133 -14.59 6.94 -0.27
N GLY A 134 -15.53 7.06 0.67
CA GLY A 134 -16.96 7.13 0.35
C GLY A 134 -17.52 5.88 -0.33
N ILE A 135 -16.87 4.72 -0.17
CA ILE A 135 -17.26 3.44 -0.80
C ILE A 135 -18.00 2.49 0.15
N GLY A 136 -18.39 2.97 1.34
CA GLY A 136 -19.14 2.19 2.33
C GLY A 136 -18.36 1.05 2.98
N LEU A 137 -17.06 1.25 3.25
CA LEU A 137 -16.29 0.31 4.10
C LEU A 137 -16.77 0.39 5.55
N HIS A 138 -16.76 -0.72 6.27
CA HIS A 138 -17.13 -0.79 7.67
C HIS A 138 -16.05 -1.47 8.50
N GLY A 139 -15.94 -1.09 9.77
CA GLY A 139 -15.01 -1.69 10.73
C GLY A 139 -13.79 -0.82 11.06
N GLY A 140 -13.82 0.47 10.69
CA GLY A 140 -12.82 1.44 11.15
C GLY A 140 -12.88 1.71 12.64
N MET A 141 -11.83 2.34 13.17
CA MET A 141 -11.76 2.76 14.57
C MET A 141 -12.88 3.76 14.89
N SER A 142 -13.41 3.70 16.11
CA SER A 142 -14.31 4.74 16.62
C SER A 142 -13.51 6.02 16.89
N GLU A 143 -14.15 7.17 16.65
CA GLU A 143 -13.58 8.46 16.99
C GLU A 143 -13.19 8.53 18.48
N PRO A 144 -12.10 9.24 18.83
CA PRO A 144 -11.80 9.50 20.22
C PRO A 144 -12.93 10.33 20.84
N VAL A 145 -13.55 9.80 21.90
CA VAL A 145 -14.58 10.54 22.64
C VAL A 145 -13.90 11.72 23.30
N SER A 146 -14.15 12.94 22.79
CA SER A 146 -13.62 14.16 23.36
C SER A 146 -14.27 14.39 24.73
N VAL A 147 -13.53 14.10 25.81
CA VAL A 147 -13.98 14.40 27.17
C VAL A 147 -13.86 15.90 27.37
N ALA A 148 -14.91 16.63 27.03
CA ALA A 148 -15.02 18.04 27.40
C ALA A 148 -15.05 18.14 28.93
N ILE A 149 -13.93 18.59 29.53
CA ILE A 149 -13.88 18.96 30.95
C ILE A 149 -14.78 20.20 31.08
N ALA A 150 -16.00 19.99 31.55
CA ALA A 150 -16.90 21.07 31.92
C ALA A 150 -16.36 21.74 33.19
N SER A 151 -15.52 22.77 33.02
CA SER A 151 -15.18 23.70 34.10
C SER A 151 -16.45 24.41 34.54
N SER A 152 -17.04 23.90 35.62
CA SER A 152 -18.17 24.54 36.29
C SER A 152 -17.66 25.82 36.93
N GLY A 153 -18.06 26.97 36.39
CA GLY A 153 -17.81 28.26 37.00
C GLY A 153 -18.58 28.39 38.30
N THR A 154 -17.87 28.63 39.41
CA THR A 154 -18.47 29.07 40.66
C THR A 154 -18.31 30.58 40.76
N SER A 155 -19.38 31.32 40.45
CA SER A 155 -19.58 32.68 40.97
C SER A 155 -20.07 32.57 42.41
N ALA A 156 -19.41 33.23 43.35
CA ALA A 156 -19.99 33.58 44.64
C ALA A 156 -19.75 35.07 44.90
N THR A 157 -20.85 35.72 45.22
CA THR A 157 -21.10 37.11 45.63
C THR A 157 -20.31 37.57 46.84
#